data_AF-A0AB74M6M2-F1
#
_entry.id   AF-A0AB74M6M2-F1
#
_cell.length_a   1.000
_cell.length_b   1.000
_cell.length_c   1.000
_cell.angle_alpha   90.00
_cell.angle_beta   90.00
_cell.angle_gamma   90.00
#
_symmetry.space_group_name_H-M   'P 1'
#
loop_
_entity.id
_entity.type
_entity.pdbx_description
1 polymer ?
#
loop_
_entity_poly.entity_id
_entity_poly.type
_entity_poly.pdbx_seq_one_letter_code
_entity_poly.pdbx_strand_id
1 'polypeptide(L)'
;MSQTLVAPAAAPARARDITVPILTALLVVAFLETGGARRGGVPIMIQFFDQIGLGQWLRIVTGVIEVVGAATLLVPGYGFFGAVWLAANMTGAILAHLPVLPSSPAPAILLLVASLAVARLC
;
A
#
# COMPACT_ATOMS: atom_id res chain seq x y z
N MET A 1 27.56 36.69 33.01
CA MET A 1 27.82 35.38 32.37
C MET A 1 26.47 34.80 31.97
N SER A 2 26.05 35.04 30.73
CA SER A 2 24.69 34.75 30.25
C SER A 2 24.74 33.49 29.38
N GLN A 3 24.27 32.35 29.90
CA GLN A 3 24.02 31.16 29.08
C GLN A 3 22.54 31.11 28.73
N THR A 4 22.20 31.56 27.53
CA THR A 4 20.88 31.38 26.93
C THR A 4 20.89 30.04 26.18
N LEU A 5 20.67 28.92 26.89
CA LEU A 5 20.41 27.63 26.25
C LEU A 5 18.95 27.58 25.82
N VAL A 6 18.63 28.13 24.64
CA VAL A 6 17.39 27.81 23.94
C VAL A 6 17.66 26.54 23.15
N ALA A 7 17.32 25.39 23.74
CA ALA A 7 17.18 24.15 22.97
C ALA A 7 15.71 23.73 23.00
N PRO A 8 14.97 23.98 21.91
CA PRO A 8 13.96 23.00 21.54
C PRO A 8 13.85 22.82 20.01
N ALA A 9 13.99 21.57 19.55
CA ALA A 9 13.10 20.90 18.58
C ALA A 9 13.69 19.55 18.10
N ALA A 10 13.96 18.60 19.00
CA ALA A 10 14.32 17.22 18.62
C ALA A 10 13.08 16.36 18.31
N ALA A 11 12.11 16.88 17.53
CA ALA A 11 10.81 16.23 17.28
C ALA A 11 10.62 15.53 15.90
N PRO A 12 11.28 15.90 14.78
CA PRO A 12 10.94 15.33 13.47
C PRO A 12 11.60 13.97 13.15
N ALA A 13 12.83 13.73 13.61
CA ALA A 13 13.57 12.50 13.27
C ALA A 13 12.98 11.26 13.96
N ARG A 14 12.76 11.32 15.28
CA ARG A 14 12.22 10.19 16.06
C ARG A 14 10.79 9.79 15.65
N ALA A 15 9.96 10.75 15.23
CA ALA A 15 8.61 10.46 14.74
C ALA A 15 8.65 9.68 13.41
N ARG A 16 9.57 10.01 12.50
CA ARG A 16 9.78 9.29 11.23
C ARG A 16 10.30 7.87 11.45
N ASP A 17 11.23 7.70 12.40
CA ASP A 17 11.82 6.41 12.76
C ASP A 17 10.78 5.39 13.27
N ILE A 18 9.66 5.86 13.81
CA ILE A 18 8.54 5.01 14.27
C ILE A 18 7.43 4.91 13.22
N THR A 19 7.11 6.01 12.54
CA THR A 19 6.00 6.08 11.59
C THR A 19 6.25 5.21 10.36
N VAL A 20 7.47 5.25 9.78
CA VAL A 20 7.77 4.48 8.57
C VAL A 20 7.69 2.98 8.80
N PRO A 21 8.29 2.39 9.85
CA PRO A 21 8.16 0.96 10.11
C PRO A 21 6.73 0.52 10.37
N ILE A 22 5.95 1.29 11.13
CA ILE A 22 4.55 0.97 11.43
C ILE A 22 3.73 0.97 10.14
N LEU A 23 3.80 2.03 9.34
CA LEU A 23 3.07 2.11 8.07
C LEU A 23 3.51 1.00 7.12
N THR A 24 4.81 0.71 7.06
CA THR A 24 5.36 -0.37 6.23
C THR A 24 4.81 -1.72 6.65
N ALA A 25 4.81 -2.04 7.95
CA ALA A 25 4.26 -3.29 8.47
C ALA A 25 2.76 -3.44 8.15
N LEU A 26 1.97 -2.37 8.34
CA LEU A 26 0.55 -2.36 8.00
C LEU A 26 0.30 -2.58 6.51
N LEU A 27 1.06 -1.90 5.64
CA LEU A 27 0.96 -2.08 4.19
C LEU A 27 1.32 -3.51 3.78
N VAL A 28 2.41 -4.06 4.32
CA VAL A 28 2.86 -5.42 4.03
C VAL A 28 1.77 -6.42 4.39
N VAL A 29 1.21 -6.34 5.60
CA VAL A 29 0.13 -7.25 6.02
C VAL A 29 -1.08 -7.11 5.09
N ALA A 30 -1.56 -5.88 4.87
CA ALA A 30 -2.74 -5.64 4.04
C ALA A 30 -2.55 -6.18 2.60
N PHE A 31 -1.43 -5.89 1.96
CA PHE A 31 -1.17 -6.33 0.58
C PHE A 31 -0.88 -7.83 0.46
N LEU A 32 -0.30 -8.46 1.49
CA LEU A 32 -0.15 -9.92 1.52
C LEU A 32 -1.50 -10.62 1.70
N GLU A 33 -2.39 -10.06 2.53
CA GLU A 33 -3.76 -10.58 2.69
C GLU A 33 -4.56 -10.46 1.39
N THR A 34 -4.62 -9.26 0.79
CA THR A 34 -5.36 -9.08 -0.46
C THR A 34 -4.75 -9.86 -1.61
N GLY A 35 -3.42 -9.81 -1.78
CA GLY A 35 -2.72 -10.51 -2.85
C GLY A 35 -2.77 -12.03 -2.69
N GLY A 36 -2.71 -12.50 -1.44
CA GLY A 36 -2.96 -13.89 -1.06
C GLY A 36 -4.38 -14.33 -1.40
N ALA A 37 -5.40 -13.57 -0.99
CA ALA A 37 -6.80 -13.86 -1.29
C ALA A 37 -7.08 -13.89 -2.79
N ARG A 38 -6.49 -12.95 -3.55
CA ARG A 38 -6.55 -12.91 -5.01
C ARG A 38 -5.91 -14.14 -5.64
N ARG A 39 -4.81 -14.68 -5.12
CA ARG A 39 -4.21 -15.90 -5.70
C ARG A 39 -4.93 -17.17 -5.27
N GLY A 40 -5.34 -17.25 -4.00
CA GLY A 40 -6.05 -18.37 -3.41
C GLY A 40 -7.48 -18.57 -3.94
N GLY A 41 -8.02 -17.63 -4.71
CA GLY A 41 -9.36 -17.76 -5.29
C GLY A 41 -10.47 -17.63 -4.26
N VAL A 42 -10.29 -16.73 -3.28
CA VAL A 42 -11.35 -16.42 -2.33
C VAL A 42 -12.59 -15.95 -3.12
N PRO A 43 -13.80 -16.49 -2.86
CA PRO A 43 -14.98 -16.27 -3.69
C PRO A 43 -15.30 -14.80 -3.96
N ILE A 44 -15.18 -13.93 -2.95
CA ILE A 44 -15.43 -12.49 -3.11
C ILE A 44 -14.44 -11.82 -4.08
N MET A 45 -13.18 -12.25 -4.11
CA MET A 45 -12.19 -11.73 -5.05
C MET A 45 -12.49 -12.20 -6.47
N ILE A 46 -12.88 -13.46 -6.66
CA ILE A 46 -13.28 -13.97 -7.98
C ILE A 46 -14.45 -13.15 -8.53
N GLN A 47 -15.48 -12.91 -7.72
CA GLN A 47 -16.66 -12.13 -8.09
C GLN A 47 -16.32 -10.69 -8.49
N PHE A 48 -15.42 -10.01 -7.76
CA PHE A 48 -14.97 -8.67 -8.14
C PHE A 48 -14.30 -8.64 -9.51
N PHE A 49 -13.44 -9.61 -9.83
CA PHE A 49 -12.79 -9.65 -11.14
C PHE A 49 -13.71 -10.15 -12.26
N ASP A 50 -14.74 -10.94 -11.95
CA ASP A 50 -15.79 -11.28 -12.90
C ASP A 50 -16.61 -10.04 -13.29
N GLN A 51 -16.92 -9.17 -12.32
CA GLN A 51 -17.57 -7.90 -12.59
C GLN A 51 -16.71 -7.00 -13.50
N ILE A 52 -15.39 -6.96 -13.27
CA ILE A 52 -14.43 -6.23 -14.13
C ILE A 52 -14.47 -6.73 -15.59
N GLY A 53 -14.82 -8.00 -15.83
CA GLY A 53 -15.05 -8.55 -17.17
C GLY A 53 -13.79 -8.81 -18.01
N LEU A 54 -12.59 -8.52 -17.48
CA LEU A 54 -11.31 -8.76 -18.16
C LEU A 54 -10.76 -10.19 -17.94
N GLY A 55 -11.48 -11.00 -17.16
CA GLY A 55 -11.16 -12.39 -16.87
C GLY A 55 -10.29 -12.59 -15.62
N GLN A 56 -10.20 -13.85 -15.19
CA GLN A 56 -9.56 -14.24 -13.93
C GLN A 56 -8.03 -14.18 -13.94
N TRP A 57 -7.38 -14.06 -15.10
CA TRP A 57 -5.94 -13.88 -15.18
C TRP A 57 -5.50 -12.54 -14.55
N LEU A 58 -6.32 -11.48 -14.70
CA LEU A 58 -6.07 -10.17 -14.11
C LEU A 58 -6.06 -10.28 -12.58
N ARG A 59 -6.96 -11.08 -12.00
CA ARG A 59 -6.96 -11.37 -10.56
C ARG A 59 -5.60 -11.89 -10.09
N ILE A 60 -5.08 -12.89 -10.80
CA ILE A 60 -3.80 -13.53 -10.44
C ILE A 60 -2.65 -12.54 -10.60
N VAL A 61 -2.60 -11.80 -11.71
CA VAL A 61 -1.57 -10.78 -11.97
C VAL A 61 -1.58 -9.69 -10.89
N THR A 62 -2.73 -9.11 -10.57
CA THR A 62 -2.86 -8.13 -9.48
C THR A 62 -2.41 -8.73 -8.15
N GLY A 63 -2.76 -9.98 -7.86
CA GLY A 63 -2.31 -10.65 -6.64
C GLY A 63 -0.80 -10.85 -6.56
N VAL A 64 -0.13 -11.14 -7.69
CA VAL A 64 1.34 -11.20 -7.75
C VAL A 64 1.94 -9.80 -7.55
N ILE A 65 1.39 -8.78 -8.21
CA ILE A 65 1.84 -7.38 -8.09
C ILE A 65 1.80 -6.92 -6.63
N GLU A 66 0.70 -7.19 -5.92
CA GLU A 66 0.53 -6.82 -4.50
C GLU A 66 1.59 -7.53 -3.62
N VAL A 67 1.82 -8.83 -3.84
CA VAL A 67 2.77 -9.61 -3.04
C VAL A 67 4.22 -9.21 -3.32
N VAL A 68 4.59 -8.95 -4.58
CA VAL A 68 5.93 -8.48 -4.94
C VAL A 68 6.19 -7.08 -4.39
N GLY A 69 5.19 -6.19 -4.47
CA GLY A 69 5.28 -4.86 -3.89
C GLY A 69 5.46 -4.90 -2.36
N ALA A 70 4.69 -5.74 -1.67
CA ALA A 70 4.82 -5.97 -0.24
C ALA A 70 6.19 -6.56 0.14
N ALA A 71 6.69 -7.54 -0.62
CA ALA A 71 8.03 -8.09 -0.40
C ALA A 71 9.13 -7.03 -0.60
N THR A 72 8.98 -6.17 -1.61
CA THR A 72 9.93 -5.09 -1.89
C THR A 72 9.99 -4.06 -0.75
N LEU A 73 8.85 -3.77 -0.10
CA LEU A 73 8.79 -2.89 1.08
C LEU A 73 9.65 -3.39 2.25
N LEU A 74 9.88 -4.70 2.37
CA LEU A 74 10.68 -5.30 3.44
C LEU A 74 12.19 -5.22 3.18
N VAL A 75 12.61 -4.90 1.95
CA VAL A 75 14.03 -4.84 1.59
C VAL A 75 14.59 -3.47 2.00
N PRO A 76 15.60 -3.41 2.89
CA PRO A 76 16.21 -2.15 3.30
C PRO A 76 16.73 -1.36 2.10
N GLY A 77 16.36 -0.07 2.01
CA GLY A 77 16.73 0.81 0.90
C GLY A 77 15.81 0.76 -0.33
N TYR A 78 14.85 -0.17 -0.40
CA TYR A 78 13.90 -0.28 -1.52
C TYR A 78 12.46 0.13 -1.18
N GLY A 79 12.22 0.64 0.04
CA GLY A 79 10.90 1.05 0.50
C GLY A 79 10.19 2.03 -0.43
N PHE A 80 10.91 3.00 -1.00
CA PHE A 80 10.38 3.94 -2.00
C PHE A 80 9.81 3.22 -3.23
N PHE A 81 10.57 2.29 -3.81
CA PHE A 81 10.16 1.58 -5.02
C PHE A 81 8.97 0.66 -4.77
N GLY A 82 8.98 -0.08 -3.65
CA GLY A 82 7.84 -0.91 -3.24
C GLY A 82 6.58 -0.07 -3.03
N ALA A 83 6.70 1.08 -2.38
CA ALA A 83 5.59 1.98 -2.11
C ALA A 83 5.00 2.60 -3.40
N VAL A 84 5.84 3.06 -4.33
CA VAL A 84 5.38 3.59 -5.63
C VAL A 84 4.72 2.51 -6.48
N TRP A 85 5.28 1.30 -6.49
CA TRP A 85 4.72 0.15 -7.20
C TRP A 85 3.31 -0.19 -6.70
N LEU A 86 3.14 -0.27 -5.38
CA LEU A 86 1.83 -0.54 -4.75
C LEU A 86 0.85 0.62 -4.97
N ALA A 87 1.32 1.87 -4.92
CA ALA A 87 0.50 3.04 -5.23
C ALA A 87 -0.05 2.97 -6.66
N ALA A 88 0.78 2.63 -7.65
CA ALA A 88 0.34 2.48 -9.04
C ALA A 88 -0.74 1.39 -9.19
N ASN A 89 -0.58 0.27 -8.49
CA ASN A 89 -1.60 -0.79 -8.47
C ASN A 89 -2.93 -0.32 -7.85
N MET A 90 -2.88 0.44 -6.76
CA MET A 90 -4.08 1.01 -6.13
C MET A 90 -4.78 2.03 -7.03
N THR A 91 -4.06 2.79 -7.85
CA THR A 91 -4.69 3.64 -8.87
C THR A 91 -5.53 2.81 -9.84
N GLY A 92 -5.01 1.67 -10.32
CA GLY A 92 -5.78 0.73 -11.14
C GLY A 92 -7.03 0.19 -10.44
N ALA A 93 -6.91 -0.16 -9.16
CA ALA A 93 -8.03 -0.64 -8.36
C ALA A 93 -9.15 0.41 -8.19
N ILE A 94 -8.78 1.68 -7.98
CA ILE A 94 -9.72 2.80 -7.90
C ILE A 94 -10.42 3.01 -9.25
N LEU A 95 -9.66 2.98 -10.35
CA LEU A 95 -10.24 3.08 -11.70
C LEU A 95 -11.22 1.96 -12.01
N ALA A 96 -11.05 0.76 -11.44
CA ALA A 96 -12.03 -0.33 -11.59
C ALA A 96 -13.32 -0.11 -10.77
N HIS A 97 -13.26 0.68 -9.68
CA HIS A 97 -14.42 0.98 -8.85
C HIS A 97 -15.34 2.06 -9.43
N LEU A 98 -14.81 3.01 -10.22
CA LEU A 98 -15.63 4.09 -10.77
C LEU A 98 -16.71 3.61 -11.76
N PRO A 99 -16.44 2.68 -12.70
CA PRO A 99 -17.42 2.27 -13.71
C PRO A 99 -18.07 0.92 -13.42
N VAL A 100 -17.47 0.06 -12.58
CA VAL A 100 -17.76 -1.38 -12.63
C VAL A 100 -18.10 -2.01 -11.29
N LEU A 101 -17.39 -1.68 -10.21
CA LEU A 101 -17.64 -2.27 -8.90
C LEU A 101 -18.63 -1.43 -8.09
N PRO A 102 -19.76 -1.99 -7.62
CA PRO A 102 -20.71 -1.27 -6.77
C PRO A 102 -20.20 -1.06 -5.33
N SER A 103 -19.06 -1.64 -4.98
CA SER A 103 -18.42 -1.48 -3.67
C SER A 103 -17.68 -0.16 -3.52
N SER A 104 -17.48 0.28 -2.27
CA SER A 104 -16.77 1.53 -1.98
C SER A 104 -15.27 1.43 -2.32
N PRO A 105 -14.67 2.43 -3.01
CA PRO A 105 -13.23 2.49 -3.27
C PRO A 105 -12.39 2.88 -2.05
N ALA A 106 -13.02 3.12 -0.90
CA ALA A 106 -12.34 3.61 0.31
C ALA A 106 -11.12 2.78 0.73
N PRO A 107 -11.13 1.43 0.71
CA PRO A 107 -9.94 0.65 1.06
C PRO A 107 -8.78 0.89 0.09
N ALA A 108 -9.06 0.97 -1.22
CA ALA A 108 -8.02 1.22 -2.23
C ALA A 108 -7.43 2.64 -2.09
N ILE A 109 -8.27 3.64 -1.78
CA ILE A 109 -7.82 5.01 -1.52
C ILE A 109 -6.95 5.07 -0.27
N LEU A 110 -7.35 4.40 0.82
CA LEU A 110 -6.58 4.35 2.06
C LEU A 110 -5.19 3.75 1.83
N LEU A 111 -5.12 2.60 1.15
CA LEU A 111 -3.87 1.94 0.82
C LEU A 111 -3.01 2.77 -0.13
N LEU A 112 -3.62 3.49 -1.08
CA LEU A 112 -2.91 4.44 -1.94
C LEU A 112 -2.25 5.55 -1.11
N VAL A 113 -3.01 6.19 -0.22
CA VAL A 113 -2.49 7.29 0.61
C VAL A 113 -1.39 6.80 1.54
N ALA A 114 -1.57 5.65 2.18
CA ALA A 114 -0.55 5.05 3.03
C ALA A 114 0.73 4.71 2.25
N SER A 115 0.59 4.17 1.03
CA SER A 115 1.73 3.89 0.14
C SER A 115 2.46 5.18 -0.24
N LEU A 116 1.74 6.23 -0.62
CA LEU A 116 2.35 7.53 -0.94
C LEU A 116 2.99 8.19 0.29
N ALA A 117 2.45 7.97 1.48
CA ALA A 117 3.06 8.45 2.72
C ALA A 117 4.40 7.76 2.97
N VAL A 118 4.47 6.43 2.84
CA VAL A 118 5.74 5.68 2.94
C VAL A 118 6.73 6.16 1.87
N ALA A 119 6.30 6.29 0.60
CA ALA A 119 7.16 6.78 -0.48
C ALA A 119 7.73 8.18 -0.20
N ARG A 120 6.97 9.09 0.42
CA ARG A 120 7.47 10.43 0.78
C ARG A 120 8.41 10.42 1.99
N LEU A 121 8.35 9.40 2.82
CA LEU A 121 9.10 9.29 4.07
C LEU A 121 10.33 8.37 3.96
N CYS A 122 10.52 7.67 2.83
CA CYS A 122 11.76 6.97 2.48
C CYS A 122 12.77 7.96 1.93
#